data_AF-A0A954MC95-F1
#
_entry.id   AF-A0A954MC95-F1
#
_cell.length_a   1.000
_cell.length_b   1.000
_cell.length_c   1.000
_cell.angle_alpha   90.00
_cell.angle_beta   90.00
_cell.angle_gamma   90.00
#
_symmetry.space_group_name_H-M   'P 1'
#
loop_
_entity.id
_entity.type
_entity.pdbx_description
1 polymer ?
#
loop_
_entity_poly.entity_id
_entity_poly.type
_entity_poly.pdbx_seq_one_letter_code
_entity_poly.pdbx_strand_id
1 'polypeptide(L)'
;MKNSRKPKPASSQSPGSIGSLNAKPSGGQAAREHHELPWLSGRVPDGFWDFRENRVRYLDWLADQLGFQEPDDWYRIHRRDFLKNHGGGLFRICYDSSPYTAMLDYRPDYDWKPWLFGGAPTGYWHEVENRRIFMKWLGEQLGYTTPDQWYGVNRMDFFVNGGAGLLNNQYDGQVQKAVREFMPDHPWLEWLFANVPRGFWNNVDNRRRFMQWMGEQLGFQQVEDWYRIRREDFERFGGAGMLVGYFAGSIFKSLVDFRPDFAWDQKTFAQRRRLRQHAGDVVTPSRQPETFVSATPALASTDAATVLINVESTTSGEPNLTP
;
A
#
# COMPACT_ATOMS: atom_id res chain seq x y z
N MET A 1 -2.11 2.95 31.55
CA MET A 1 -0.84 3.39 30.95
C MET A 1 0.06 2.18 30.73
N LYS A 2 0.13 1.65 29.51
CA LYS A 2 1.04 0.56 29.13
C LYS A 2 1.79 1.02 27.88
N ASN A 3 3.10 1.20 28.02
CA ASN A 3 4.01 1.56 26.94
C ASN A 3 4.19 0.35 26.00
N SER A 4 3.54 0.39 24.83
CA SER A 4 3.81 -0.56 23.75
C SER A 4 5.09 -0.17 23.03
N ARG A 5 6.13 -0.99 23.20
CA ARG A 5 7.36 -0.94 22.39
C ARG A 5 7.01 -1.25 20.93
N LYS A 6 7.49 -0.41 20.01
CA LYS A 6 7.40 -0.66 18.56
C LYS A 6 8.12 -1.98 18.21
N PRO A 7 7.60 -2.79 17.27
CA PRO A 7 8.31 -3.96 16.78
C PRO A 7 9.50 -3.55 15.90
N LYS A 8 10.57 -4.33 15.99
CA LYS A 8 11.81 -4.21 15.23
C LYS A 8 11.56 -4.79 13.82
N PRO A 9 11.96 -4.15 12.72
CA PRO A 9 11.84 -4.76 11.39
C PRO A 9 12.78 -5.97 11.27
N ALA A 10 12.33 -6.99 10.53
CA ALA A 10 13.03 -8.25 10.34
C ALA A 10 14.26 -8.03 9.44
N SER A 11 15.43 -8.46 9.94
CA SER A 11 16.72 -8.40 9.26
C SER A 11 16.78 -9.44 8.14
N SER A 12 16.96 -8.99 6.89
CA SER A 12 17.38 -9.84 5.77
C SER A 12 18.88 -10.10 5.85
N GLN A 13 19.27 -11.38 5.98
CA GLN A 13 20.67 -11.81 5.95
C GLN A 13 21.23 -11.78 4.53
N SER A 14 22.50 -11.37 4.40
CA SER A 14 23.41 -11.81 3.34
C SER A 14 24.85 -11.89 3.90
N PRO A 15 25.72 -12.78 3.38
CA PRO A 15 26.89 -13.27 4.12
C PRO A 15 28.22 -12.66 3.63
N GLY A 16 29.21 -12.58 4.54
CA GLY A 16 30.64 -12.57 4.17
C GLY A 16 31.55 -11.56 4.86
N SER A 17 32.13 -11.97 6.00
CA SER A 17 33.51 -11.80 6.51
C SER A 17 34.37 -10.57 6.12
N ILE A 18 34.98 -9.91 7.14
CA ILE A 18 36.44 -9.91 7.44
C ILE A 18 36.65 -9.16 8.77
N GLY A 19 37.46 -9.72 9.67
CA GLY A 19 37.72 -9.15 11.00
C GLY A 19 38.82 -8.09 11.03
N SER A 20 38.83 -7.29 12.11
CA SER A 20 40.07 -6.87 12.78
C SER A 20 39.81 -6.26 14.16
N LEU A 21 40.71 -6.64 15.06
CA LEU A 21 40.93 -6.06 16.39
C LEU A 21 41.26 -4.56 16.30
N ASN A 22 40.90 -3.77 17.32
CA ASN A 22 41.90 -3.04 18.10
C ASN A 22 41.36 -2.31 19.35
N ALA A 23 42.27 -2.18 20.30
CA ALA A 23 42.11 -1.72 21.67
C ALA A 23 41.84 -0.21 21.82
N LYS A 24 41.24 0.17 22.97
CA LYS A 24 41.05 1.55 23.42
C LYS A 24 42.39 2.27 23.63
N PRO A 25 42.50 3.56 23.25
CA PRO A 25 43.65 4.37 23.64
C PRO A 25 43.35 5.24 24.87
N SER A 26 44.43 5.55 25.60
CA SER A 26 44.48 6.29 26.85
C SER A 26 44.76 7.79 26.63
N GLY A 27 44.07 8.64 27.39
CA GLY A 27 44.46 9.95 27.97
C GLY A 27 45.09 11.09 27.15
N GLY A 28 45.87 10.82 26.10
CA GLY A 28 46.66 11.81 25.33
C GLY A 28 46.15 12.08 23.91
N GLN A 29 45.16 11.33 23.42
CA GLN A 29 44.59 11.51 22.08
C GLN A 29 43.52 12.62 22.00
N ALA A 30 42.74 12.81 23.07
CA ALA A 30 41.64 13.78 23.08
C ALA A 30 42.08 15.22 22.74
N ALA A 31 43.29 15.63 23.11
CA ALA A 31 43.81 16.98 22.82
C ALA A 31 44.32 17.15 21.37
N ARG A 32 44.64 16.06 20.65
CA ARG A 32 45.07 16.10 19.23
C ARG A 32 43.88 16.00 18.27
N GLU A 33 42.82 15.29 18.66
CA GLU A 33 41.57 15.14 17.88
C GLU A 33 40.84 16.47 17.64
N HIS A 34 40.97 17.45 18.54
CA HIS A 34 40.32 18.76 18.39
C HIS A 34 40.82 19.57 17.17
N HIS A 35 42.01 19.28 16.62
CA HIS A 35 42.51 19.93 15.40
C HIS A 35 42.02 19.23 14.11
N GLU A 36 41.48 18.02 14.21
CA GLU A 36 41.06 17.18 13.06
C GLU A 36 39.55 17.29 12.77
N LEU A 37 38.77 17.88 13.67
CA LEU A 37 37.31 17.99 13.59
C LEU A 37 36.86 19.47 13.63
N PRO A 38 36.94 20.21 12.49
CA PRO A 38 36.73 21.66 12.43
C PRO A 38 35.36 22.14 12.95
N TRP A 39 34.34 21.28 12.89
CA TRP A 39 33.00 21.59 13.37
C TRP A 39 32.88 21.65 14.91
N LEU A 40 33.85 21.11 15.66
CA LEU A 40 33.89 21.24 17.13
C LEU A 40 34.36 22.63 17.57
N SER A 41 35.15 23.31 16.73
CA SER A 41 35.69 24.65 17.02
C SER A 41 34.72 25.79 16.68
N GLY A 42 33.51 25.48 16.20
CA GLY A 42 32.48 26.46 15.86
C GLY A 42 32.07 26.42 14.39
N ARG A 43 31.80 27.61 13.81
CA ARG A 43 31.43 27.72 12.39
C ARG A 43 32.65 27.37 11.54
N VAL A 44 32.51 26.35 10.70
CA VAL A 44 33.52 25.98 9.70
C VAL A 44 33.66 27.06 8.61
N PRO A 45 34.79 27.13 7.89
CA PRO A 45 34.97 28.06 6.78
C PRO A 45 33.85 27.97 5.73
N ASP A 46 33.58 29.10 5.06
CA ASP A 46 32.63 29.10 3.95
C ASP A 46 33.10 28.15 2.83
N GLY A 47 32.15 27.41 2.25
CA GLY A 47 32.42 26.36 1.26
C GLY A 47 32.99 25.05 1.83
N PHE A 48 33.26 24.94 3.13
CA PHE A 48 33.79 23.71 3.74
C PHE A 48 32.89 22.48 3.46
N TRP A 49 31.57 22.66 3.50
CA TRP A 49 30.61 21.58 3.29
C TRP A 49 30.34 21.25 1.81
N ASP A 50 30.88 22.04 0.88
CA ASP A 50 30.71 21.80 -0.56
C ASP A 50 31.45 20.52 -0.98
N PHE A 51 32.56 20.22 -0.30
CA PHE A 51 33.35 19.01 -0.48
C PHE A 51 32.66 17.80 0.16
N ARG A 52 32.37 16.78 -0.64
CA ARG A 52 31.70 15.55 -0.18
C ARG A 52 32.53 14.83 0.88
N GLU A 53 33.85 14.86 0.76
CA GLU A 53 34.78 14.22 1.69
C GLU A 53 34.62 14.77 3.11
N ASN A 54 34.39 16.08 3.24
CA ASN A 54 34.15 16.70 4.54
C ASN A 54 32.80 16.29 5.14
N ARG A 55 31.77 16.16 4.29
CA ARG A 55 30.45 15.69 4.71
C ARG A 55 30.47 14.23 5.16
N VAL A 56 31.12 13.36 4.39
CA VAL A 56 31.34 11.95 4.73
C VAL A 56 32.10 11.84 6.04
N ARG A 57 33.22 12.58 6.20
CA ARG A 57 34.00 12.58 7.46
C ARG A 57 33.19 13.01 8.67
N TYR A 58 32.32 14.02 8.50
CA TYR A 58 31.39 14.42 9.57
C TYR A 58 30.39 13.31 9.90
N LEU A 59 29.82 12.64 8.90
CA LEU A 59 28.85 11.57 9.11
C LEU A 59 29.48 10.32 9.73
N ASP A 60 30.73 9.97 9.37
CA ASP A 60 31.49 8.92 10.05
C ASP A 60 31.64 9.23 11.54
N TRP A 61 32.12 10.44 11.87
CA TRP A 61 32.24 10.88 13.26
C TRP A 61 30.89 10.91 13.98
N LEU A 62 29.82 11.35 13.32
CA LEU A 62 28.47 11.36 13.89
C LEU A 62 27.97 9.95 14.19
N ALA A 63 28.28 8.97 13.32
CA ALA A 63 27.94 7.57 13.54
C ALA A 63 28.55 7.07 14.86
N ASP A 64 29.83 7.38 15.09
CA ASP A 64 30.54 7.03 16.33
C ASP A 64 29.90 7.69 17.56
N GLN A 65 29.51 8.97 17.46
CA GLN A 65 28.84 9.67 18.57
C GLN A 65 27.47 9.06 18.91
N LEU A 66 26.76 8.53 17.91
CA LEU A 66 25.43 7.93 18.09
C LEU A 66 25.49 6.41 18.34
N GLY A 67 26.67 5.80 18.24
CA GLY A 67 26.86 4.36 18.33
C GLY A 67 26.20 3.59 17.18
N PHE A 68 26.12 4.18 15.99
CA PHE A 68 25.56 3.53 14.81
C PHE A 68 26.64 2.67 14.15
N GLN A 69 26.38 1.37 14.02
CA GLN A 69 27.34 0.40 13.51
C GLN A 69 26.90 -0.19 12.18
N GLU A 70 25.60 -0.38 12.01
CA GLU A 70 25.01 -0.94 10.79
C GLU A 70 24.30 0.15 9.98
N PRO A 71 24.16 -0.01 8.65
CA PRO A 71 23.39 0.93 7.84
C PRO A 71 22.01 1.24 8.43
N ASP A 72 21.26 0.22 8.85
CA ASP A 72 19.91 0.37 9.38
C ASP A 72 19.81 1.21 10.65
N ASP A 73 20.90 1.37 11.41
CA ASP A 73 20.90 2.24 12.59
C ASP A 73 20.62 3.70 12.21
N TRP A 74 21.00 4.12 11.00
CA TRP A 74 20.75 5.48 10.50
C TRP A 74 19.27 5.80 10.35
N TYR A 75 18.36 4.83 10.24
CA TYR A 75 16.92 5.11 10.28
C TYR A 75 16.46 5.68 11.64
N ARG A 76 17.30 5.58 12.69
CA ARG A 76 17.05 6.18 14.01
C ARG A 76 17.50 7.64 14.10
N ILE A 77 18.13 8.19 13.06
CA ILE A 77 18.64 9.56 13.08
C ILE A 77 17.50 10.59 13.01
N HIS A 78 17.66 11.68 13.75
CA HIS A 78 16.73 12.80 13.78
C HIS A 78 17.47 14.11 13.58
N ARG A 79 16.75 15.16 13.16
CA ARG A 79 17.27 16.54 13.06
C ARG A 79 18.04 17.00 14.31
N ARG A 80 17.57 16.61 15.50
CA ARG A 80 18.21 16.99 16.78
C ARG A 80 19.62 16.42 16.93
N ASP A 81 19.93 15.30 16.27
CA ASP A 81 21.23 14.65 16.37
C ASP A 81 22.26 15.48 15.61
N PHE A 82 21.90 16.03 14.44
CA PHE A 82 22.72 17.03 13.74
C PHE A 82 22.87 18.33 14.53
N LEU A 83 21.78 18.84 15.12
CA LEU A 83 21.82 20.10 15.86
C LEU A 83 22.71 20.02 17.12
N LYS A 84 22.62 18.91 17.87
CA LYS A 84 23.41 18.69 19.08
C LYS A 84 24.88 18.40 18.79
N ASN A 85 25.19 17.91 17.59
CA ASN A 85 26.54 17.52 17.19
C ASN A 85 27.12 18.46 16.12
N HIS A 86 26.82 19.77 16.20
CA HIS A 86 27.42 20.83 15.37
C HIS A 86 27.15 20.76 13.86
N GLY A 87 26.41 19.77 13.36
CA GLY A 87 26.02 19.63 11.95
C GLY A 87 24.73 20.35 11.55
N GLY A 88 24.18 21.24 12.39
CA GLY A 88 22.92 21.93 12.08
C GLY A 88 22.95 22.74 10.77
N GLY A 89 24.08 23.41 10.50
CA GLY A 89 24.29 24.15 9.25
C GLY A 89 24.37 23.23 8.04
N LEU A 90 25.20 22.19 8.13
CA LEU A 90 25.33 21.13 7.13
C LEU A 90 23.97 20.50 6.79
N PHE A 91 23.24 20.06 7.80
CA PHE A 91 21.96 19.38 7.65
C PHE A 91 20.93 20.26 6.93
N ARG A 92 20.89 21.55 7.26
CA ARG A 92 19.96 22.49 6.61
C ARG A 92 20.38 22.84 5.19
N ILE A 93 21.65 23.12 4.96
CA ILE A 93 22.13 23.70 3.69
C ILE A 93 22.36 22.61 2.65
N CYS A 94 23.05 21.53 3.01
CA CYS A 94 23.44 20.50 2.04
C CYS A 94 22.37 19.42 1.87
N TYR A 95 21.53 19.21 2.88
CA TYR A 95 20.56 18.09 2.89
C TYR A 95 19.11 18.54 2.95
N ASP A 96 18.82 19.85 2.84
CA ASP A 96 17.48 20.42 2.95
C ASP A 96 16.70 19.92 4.18
N SER A 97 17.41 19.74 5.29
CA SER A 97 16.87 19.18 6.53
C SER A 97 16.24 17.78 6.39
N SER A 98 16.66 16.99 5.41
CA SER A 98 16.22 15.62 5.14
C SER A 98 17.27 14.59 5.55
N PRO A 99 16.98 13.71 6.54
CA PRO A 99 17.86 12.58 6.86
C PRO A 99 18.10 11.67 5.67
N TYR A 100 17.08 11.44 4.84
CA TYR A 100 17.19 10.61 3.65
C TYR A 100 18.22 11.14 2.67
N THR A 101 18.22 12.45 2.41
CA THR A 101 19.19 13.09 1.51
C THR A 101 20.61 12.98 2.05
N ALA A 102 20.79 13.14 3.37
CA ALA A 102 22.08 12.91 4.01
C ALA A 102 22.58 11.47 3.81
N MET A 103 21.69 10.49 3.91
CA MET A 103 22.05 9.07 3.78
C MET A 103 22.34 8.65 2.34
N LEU A 104 21.63 9.22 1.36
CA LEU A 104 21.97 9.06 -0.05
C LEU A 104 23.36 9.64 -0.38
N ASP A 105 23.70 10.81 0.17
CA ASP A 105 25.03 11.41 -0.02
C ASP A 105 26.14 10.57 0.64
N TYR A 106 25.86 10.01 1.82
CA TYR A 106 26.82 9.20 2.59
C TYR A 106 27.06 7.81 1.98
N ARG A 107 25.99 7.08 1.68
CA ARG A 107 26.02 5.71 1.14
C ARG A 107 25.02 5.58 -0.01
N PRO A 108 25.38 6.03 -1.22
CA PRO A 108 24.47 6.05 -2.37
C PRO A 108 24.09 4.64 -2.85
N ASP A 109 24.94 3.64 -2.62
CA ASP A 109 24.71 2.25 -3.06
C ASP A 109 23.78 1.46 -2.12
N TYR A 110 23.43 2.02 -0.96
CA TYR A 110 22.53 1.37 -0.02
C TYR A 110 21.07 1.75 -0.34
N ASP A 111 20.18 0.76 -0.35
CA ASP A 111 18.77 0.90 -0.72
C ASP A 111 17.93 1.54 0.41
N TRP A 112 18.18 2.82 0.66
CA TRP A 112 17.50 3.60 1.70
C TRP A 112 16.01 3.75 1.40
N LYS A 113 15.16 3.40 2.37
CA LYS A 113 13.71 3.57 2.32
C LYS A 113 13.30 4.91 2.93
N PRO A 114 12.88 5.91 2.14
CA PRO A 114 12.65 7.27 2.64
C PRO A 114 11.61 7.34 3.77
N TRP A 115 10.59 6.50 3.70
CA TRP A 115 9.51 6.42 4.69
C TRP A 115 9.93 5.87 6.05
N LEU A 116 11.12 5.25 6.18
CA LEU A 116 11.62 4.73 7.45
C LEU A 116 12.33 5.80 8.30
N PHE A 117 12.66 6.98 7.77
CA PHE A 117 13.30 8.09 8.49
C PHE A 117 12.32 8.93 9.36
N GLY A 118 11.27 8.29 9.89
CA GLY A 118 10.19 8.98 10.61
C GLY A 118 9.19 9.72 9.71
N GLY A 119 9.42 9.73 8.40
CA GLY A 119 8.55 10.26 7.37
C GLY A 119 9.32 10.46 6.07
N ALA A 120 8.67 10.22 4.93
CA ALA A 120 9.30 10.50 3.64
C ALA A 120 9.51 12.02 3.45
N PRO A 121 10.51 12.44 2.64
CA PRO A 121 10.75 13.85 2.32
C PRO A 121 9.50 14.56 1.79
N THR A 122 9.43 15.89 1.99
CA THR A 122 8.34 16.70 1.44
C THR A 122 8.26 16.51 -0.08
N GLY A 123 7.03 16.29 -0.58
CA GLY A 123 6.78 16.06 -2.01
C GLY A 123 7.12 14.67 -2.53
N TYR A 124 7.78 13.80 -1.73
CA TYR A 124 8.17 12.45 -2.16
C TYR A 124 7.00 11.64 -2.72
N TRP A 125 5.81 11.77 -2.12
CA TRP A 125 4.61 11.02 -2.52
C TRP A 125 3.89 11.57 -3.75
N HIS A 126 4.26 12.76 -4.26
CA HIS A 126 3.65 13.30 -5.48
C HIS A 126 4.02 12.46 -6.72
N GLU A 127 5.20 11.86 -6.71
CA GLU A 127 5.66 10.97 -7.77
C GLU A 127 4.99 9.60 -7.69
N VAL A 128 4.30 9.20 -8.77
CA VAL A 128 3.61 7.90 -8.86
C VAL A 128 4.58 6.74 -8.63
N GLU A 129 5.79 6.84 -9.18
CA GLU A 129 6.79 5.78 -9.06
C GLU A 129 7.21 5.54 -7.60
N ASN A 130 7.37 6.60 -6.83
CA ASN A 130 7.68 6.50 -5.39
C ASN A 130 6.56 5.80 -4.61
N ARG A 131 5.30 6.02 -5.01
CA ARG A 131 4.14 5.30 -4.43
C ARG A 131 4.18 3.83 -4.81
N ARG A 132 4.50 3.50 -6.07
CA ARG A 132 4.64 2.11 -6.55
C ARG A 132 5.75 1.36 -5.81
N ILE A 133 6.92 1.98 -5.63
CA ILE A 133 8.03 1.38 -4.88
C ILE A 133 7.61 1.10 -3.43
N PHE A 134 6.95 2.04 -2.76
CA PHE A 134 6.43 1.82 -1.42
C PHE A 134 5.41 0.68 -1.38
N MET A 135 4.45 0.66 -2.31
CA MET A 135 3.41 -0.38 -2.35
C MET A 135 4.00 -1.76 -2.60
N LYS A 136 4.99 -1.88 -3.49
CA LYS A 136 5.72 -3.13 -3.69
C LYS A 136 6.40 -3.59 -2.41
N TRP A 137 7.18 -2.71 -1.78
CA TRP A 137 7.86 -3.01 -0.53
C TRP A 137 6.88 -3.35 0.61
N LEU A 138 5.75 -2.65 0.71
CA LEU A 138 4.70 -2.95 1.69
C LEU A 138 4.11 -4.35 1.46
N GLY A 139 3.85 -4.72 0.21
CA GLY A 139 3.41 -6.08 -0.14
C GLY A 139 4.41 -7.15 0.32
N GLU A 140 5.71 -6.91 0.12
CA GLU A 140 6.78 -7.78 0.61
C GLU A 140 6.77 -7.87 2.16
N GLN A 141 6.61 -6.75 2.87
CA GLN A 141 6.53 -6.74 4.33
C GLN A 141 5.30 -7.50 4.87
N LEU A 142 4.20 -7.48 4.14
CA LEU A 142 2.95 -8.17 4.49
C LEU A 142 2.93 -9.63 4.01
N GLY A 143 3.94 -10.08 3.25
CA GLY A 143 3.99 -11.41 2.67
C GLY A 143 2.93 -11.65 1.60
N TYR A 144 2.52 -10.59 0.89
CA TYR A 144 1.54 -10.68 -0.18
C TYR A 144 2.21 -11.13 -1.48
N THR A 145 1.73 -12.25 -2.00
CA THR A 145 2.20 -12.90 -3.24
C THR A 145 1.14 -12.90 -4.33
N THR A 146 -0.13 -12.63 -4.00
CA THR A 146 -1.23 -12.53 -4.96
C THR A 146 -1.96 -11.19 -4.84
N PRO A 147 -2.58 -10.69 -5.93
CA PRO A 147 -3.39 -9.47 -5.88
C PRO A 147 -4.49 -9.53 -4.81
N ASP A 148 -5.27 -10.61 -4.75
CA ASP A 148 -6.43 -10.71 -3.84
C ASP A 148 -6.08 -10.52 -2.35
N GLN A 149 -4.85 -10.79 -1.93
CA GLN A 149 -4.42 -10.53 -0.54
C GLN A 149 -4.51 -9.04 -0.17
N TRP A 150 -4.44 -8.14 -1.14
CA TRP A 150 -4.60 -6.70 -0.92
C TRP A 150 -6.02 -6.28 -0.51
N TYR A 151 -7.04 -7.15 -0.60
CA TYR A 151 -8.31 -6.87 0.10
C TYR A 151 -8.15 -6.80 1.61
N GLY A 152 -7.16 -7.51 2.16
CA GLY A 152 -6.85 -7.56 3.59
C GLY A 152 -6.05 -6.37 4.12
N VAL A 153 -5.50 -5.53 3.24
CA VAL A 153 -4.69 -4.38 3.66
C VAL A 153 -5.57 -3.34 4.35
N ASN A 154 -5.06 -2.77 5.43
CA ASN A 154 -5.78 -1.80 6.24
C ASN A 154 -4.91 -0.56 6.54
N ARG A 155 -5.51 0.48 7.14
CA ARG A 155 -4.81 1.74 7.41
C ARG A 155 -3.62 1.55 8.36
N MET A 156 -3.70 0.61 9.30
CA MET A 156 -2.60 0.37 10.24
C MET A 156 -1.37 -0.19 9.54
N ASP A 157 -1.54 -1.01 8.50
CA ASP A 157 -0.42 -1.55 7.71
C ASP A 157 0.41 -0.41 7.09
N PHE A 158 -0.24 0.64 6.58
CA PHE A 158 0.47 1.85 6.13
C PHE A 158 1.14 2.59 7.28
N PHE A 159 0.44 2.76 8.41
CA PHE A 159 0.93 3.59 9.51
C PHE A 159 2.16 2.98 10.19
N VAL A 160 2.15 1.68 10.46
CA VAL A 160 3.27 1.00 11.12
C VAL A 160 4.50 0.89 10.21
N ASN A 161 4.29 0.92 8.89
CA ASN A 161 5.34 0.81 7.89
C ASN A 161 5.76 2.16 7.26
N GLY A 162 5.42 3.30 7.89
CA GLY A 162 5.87 4.63 7.45
C GLY A 162 5.08 5.26 6.29
N GLY A 163 4.05 4.58 5.79
CA GLY A 163 3.16 5.04 4.71
C GLY A 163 2.02 5.96 5.15
N ALA A 164 2.01 6.47 6.38
CA ALA A 164 0.94 7.35 6.86
C ALA A 164 0.82 8.64 6.01
N GLY A 165 1.96 9.23 5.63
CA GLY A 165 2.01 10.42 4.76
C GLY A 165 1.45 10.14 3.36
N LEU A 166 1.79 8.97 2.78
CA LEU A 166 1.24 8.51 1.52
C LEU A 166 -0.29 8.42 1.59
N LEU A 167 -0.78 7.65 2.57
CA LEU A 167 -2.20 7.32 2.66
C LEU A 167 -3.07 8.55 2.94
N ASN A 168 -2.64 9.44 3.84
CA ASN A 168 -3.43 10.61 4.21
C ASN A 168 -3.35 11.72 3.15
N ASN A 169 -2.17 11.97 2.57
CA ASN A 169 -1.99 13.13 1.69
C ASN A 169 -2.36 12.85 0.23
N GLN A 170 -2.23 11.61 -0.25
CA GLN A 170 -2.51 11.26 -1.65
C GLN A 170 -3.87 10.59 -1.84
N TYR A 171 -4.40 9.95 -0.79
CA TYR A 171 -5.58 9.10 -0.90
C TYR A 171 -6.69 9.42 0.11
N ASP A 172 -6.59 10.52 0.85
CA ASP A 172 -7.58 10.93 1.86
C ASP A 172 -7.86 9.85 2.92
N GLY A 173 -6.87 9.00 3.21
CA GLY A 173 -7.05 7.87 4.13
C GLY A 173 -7.67 6.61 3.52
N GLN A 174 -7.95 6.59 2.21
CA GLN A 174 -8.67 5.52 1.51
C GLN A 174 -7.71 4.47 0.95
N VAL A 175 -7.58 3.34 1.63
CA VAL A 175 -6.67 2.24 1.27
C VAL A 175 -6.96 1.68 -0.12
N GLN A 176 -8.24 1.50 -0.46
CA GLN A 176 -8.68 1.00 -1.76
C GLN A 176 -8.29 1.91 -2.93
N LYS A 177 -8.07 3.22 -2.71
CA LYS A 177 -7.53 4.10 -3.77
C LYS A 177 -6.07 3.75 -4.06
N ALA A 178 -5.27 3.56 -3.02
CA ALA A 178 -3.85 3.19 -3.15
C ALA A 178 -3.68 1.84 -3.86
N VAL A 179 -4.46 0.82 -3.47
CA VAL A 179 -4.41 -0.51 -4.08
C VAL A 179 -4.78 -0.48 -5.56
N ARG A 180 -5.85 0.25 -5.92
CA ARG A 180 -6.28 0.37 -7.31
C ARG A 180 -5.31 1.16 -8.19
N GLU A 181 -4.62 2.17 -7.65
CA GLU A 181 -3.56 2.86 -8.41
C GLU A 181 -2.34 1.95 -8.63
N PHE A 182 -1.99 1.17 -7.61
CA PHE A 182 -0.86 0.25 -7.67
C PHE A 182 -1.09 -0.88 -8.70
N MET A 183 -2.28 -1.46 -8.74
CA MET A 183 -2.66 -2.54 -9.67
C MET A 183 -3.95 -2.17 -10.42
N PRO A 184 -3.87 -1.29 -11.44
CA PRO A 184 -5.05 -0.77 -12.13
C PRO A 184 -5.76 -1.81 -12.99
N ASP A 185 -5.02 -2.80 -13.50
CA ASP A 185 -5.55 -3.84 -14.40
C ASP A 185 -6.22 -5.00 -13.65
N HIS A 186 -6.07 -5.07 -12.33
CA HIS A 186 -6.73 -6.10 -11.54
C HIS A 186 -8.21 -5.72 -11.32
N PRO A 187 -9.18 -6.63 -11.56
CA PRO A 187 -10.61 -6.34 -11.50
C PRO A 187 -11.13 -6.27 -10.06
N TRP A 188 -10.73 -5.23 -9.33
CA TRP A 188 -11.10 -5.03 -7.93
C TRP A 188 -12.62 -4.94 -7.74
N LEU A 189 -13.15 -5.76 -6.83
CA LEU A 189 -14.52 -5.72 -6.35
C LEU A 189 -14.58 -4.87 -5.08
N GLU A 190 -15.16 -3.68 -5.17
CA GLU A 190 -15.04 -2.68 -4.11
C GLU A 190 -15.64 -3.13 -2.78
N TRP A 191 -16.65 -3.99 -2.82
CA TRP A 191 -17.32 -4.56 -1.64
C TRP A 191 -16.51 -5.66 -0.92
N LEU A 192 -15.40 -6.12 -1.49
CA LEU A 192 -14.47 -7.04 -0.81
C LEU A 192 -13.43 -6.31 0.04
N PHE A 193 -13.24 -5.01 -0.15
CA PHE A 193 -12.46 -4.21 0.80
C PHE A 193 -13.22 -4.04 2.11
N ALA A 194 -12.47 -3.83 3.20
CA ALA A 194 -13.05 -3.60 4.53
C ALA A 194 -14.10 -2.48 4.57
N ASN A 195 -13.97 -1.47 3.69
CA ASN A 195 -14.96 -0.41 3.52
C ASN A 195 -15.07 0.01 2.05
N VAL A 196 -16.29 0.25 1.59
CA VAL A 196 -16.55 0.94 0.32
C VAL A 196 -16.47 2.46 0.49
N PRO A 197 -16.18 3.24 -0.58
CA PRO A 197 -16.23 4.70 -0.53
C PRO A 197 -17.59 5.23 -0.04
N ARG A 198 -17.59 6.43 0.57
CA ARG A 198 -18.83 7.07 1.00
C ARG A 198 -19.74 7.31 -0.21
N GLY A 199 -21.01 6.92 -0.09
CA GLY A 199 -22.00 7.06 -1.17
C GLY A 199 -21.87 6.01 -2.28
N PHE A 200 -20.95 5.04 -2.18
CA PHE A 200 -20.77 3.98 -3.18
C PHE A 200 -22.08 3.26 -3.53
N TRP A 201 -22.89 2.95 -2.52
CA TRP A 201 -24.19 2.28 -2.69
C TRP A 201 -25.31 3.17 -3.22
N ASN A 202 -25.13 4.49 -3.28
CA ASN A 202 -26.12 5.40 -3.87
C ASN A 202 -26.19 5.24 -5.39
N ASN A 203 -25.09 4.79 -6.02
CA ASN A 203 -25.06 4.49 -7.45
C ASN A 203 -25.75 3.15 -7.73
N VAL A 204 -26.77 3.18 -8.61
CA VAL A 204 -27.55 2.00 -9.01
C VAL A 204 -26.70 0.95 -9.73
N ASP A 205 -25.71 1.36 -10.52
CA ASP A 205 -24.87 0.45 -11.28
C ASP A 205 -23.96 -0.38 -10.34
N ASN A 206 -23.48 0.23 -9.25
CA ASN A 206 -22.74 -0.48 -8.22
C ASN A 206 -23.60 -1.53 -7.51
N ARG A 207 -24.85 -1.18 -7.19
CA ARG A 207 -25.80 -2.13 -6.57
C ARG A 207 -26.11 -3.29 -7.52
N ARG A 208 -26.35 -3.01 -8.80
CA ARG A 208 -26.61 -4.03 -9.83
C ARG A 208 -25.41 -4.95 -10.02
N ARG A 209 -24.19 -4.39 -10.15
CA ARG A 209 -22.94 -5.15 -10.20
C ARG A 209 -22.79 -6.09 -9.02
N PHE A 210 -22.97 -5.57 -7.81
CA PHE A 210 -22.88 -6.36 -6.58
C PHE A 210 -23.92 -7.49 -6.57
N MET A 211 -25.18 -7.17 -6.87
CA MET A 211 -26.25 -8.16 -6.89
C MET A 211 -25.97 -9.24 -7.94
N GLN A 212 -25.60 -8.88 -9.17
CA GLN A 212 -25.25 -9.86 -10.19
C GLN A 212 -24.13 -10.79 -9.73
N TRP A 213 -23.01 -10.23 -9.27
CA TRP A 213 -21.86 -11.00 -8.79
C TRP A 213 -22.24 -11.92 -7.62
N MET A 214 -22.99 -11.42 -6.63
CA MET A 214 -23.44 -12.22 -5.49
C MET A 214 -24.37 -13.37 -5.93
N GLY A 215 -25.24 -13.13 -6.91
CA GLY A 215 -26.10 -14.16 -7.50
C GLY A 215 -25.29 -15.27 -8.15
N GLU A 216 -24.22 -14.92 -8.88
CA GLU A 216 -23.26 -15.87 -9.44
C GLU A 216 -22.56 -16.67 -8.33
N GLN A 217 -22.11 -16.03 -7.26
CA GLN A 217 -21.50 -16.71 -6.10
C GLN A 217 -22.46 -17.68 -5.39
N LEU A 218 -23.77 -17.39 -5.43
CA LEU A 218 -24.83 -18.24 -4.86
C LEU A 218 -25.31 -19.31 -5.83
N GLY A 219 -24.84 -19.32 -7.08
CA GLY A 219 -25.28 -20.25 -8.12
C GLY A 219 -26.72 -20.01 -8.56
N PHE A 220 -27.24 -18.79 -8.44
CA PHE A 220 -28.58 -18.44 -8.88
C PHE A 220 -28.64 -18.37 -10.40
N GLN A 221 -29.49 -19.18 -11.01
CA GLN A 221 -29.64 -19.28 -12.47
C GLN A 221 -30.98 -18.72 -12.92
N GLN A 222 -32.00 -18.80 -12.07
CA GLN A 222 -33.36 -18.37 -12.35
C GLN A 222 -33.76 -17.21 -11.44
N VAL A 223 -34.71 -16.39 -11.89
CA VAL A 223 -35.17 -15.23 -11.09
C VAL A 223 -35.83 -15.68 -9.78
N GLU A 224 -36.42 -16.87 -9.76
CA GLU A 224 -37.03 -17.50 -8.59
C GLU A 224 -36.02 -17.88 -7.49
N ASP A 225 -34.74 -18.06 -7.85
CA ASP A 225 -33.68 -18.40 -6.89
C ASP A 225 -33.46 -17.25 -5.89
N TRP A 226 -33.70 -16.01 -6.30
CA TRP A 226 -33.59 -14.82 -5.45
C TRP A 226 -34.55 -14.82 -4.26
N TYR A 227 -35.64 -15.60 -4.30
CA TYR A 227 -36.50 -15.82 -3.12
C TYR A 227 -35.83 -16.70 -2.04
N ARG A 228 -34.65 -17.26 -2.32
CA ARG A 228 -33.84 -18.01 -1.35
C ARG A 228 -32.88 -17.12 -0.57
N ILE A 229 -32.55 -15.93 -1.08
CA ILE A 229 -31.57 -15.03 -0.48
C ILE A 229 -31.92 -14.66 0.96
N ARG A 230 -30.88 -14.49 1.77
CA ARG A 230 -30.97 -14.14 3.19
C ARG A 230 -30.08 -12.95 3.51
N ARG A 231 -30.29 -12.37 4.69
CA ARG A 231 -29.48 -11.24 5.18
C ARG A 231 -28.02 -11.66 5.32
N GLU A 232 -27.78 -12.89 5.78
CA GLU A 232 -26.46 -13.46 6.00
C GLU A 232 -25.66 -13.56 4.68
N ASP A 233 -26.34 -13.70 3.54
CA ASP A 233 -25.67 -13.72 2.24
C ASP A 233 -25.11 -12.33 1.91
N PHE A 234 -25.85 -11.24 2.17
CA PHE A 234 -25.32 -9.88 2.02
C PHE A 234 -24.15 -9.61 2.98
N GLU A 235 -24.23 -10.10 4.22
CA GLU A 235 -23.14 -9.93 5.20
C GLU A 235 -21.89 -10.68 4.78
N ARG A 236 -22.04 -11.95 4.36
CA ARG A 236 -20.94 -12.79 3.86
C ARG A 236 -20.21 -12.18 2.67
N PHE A 237 -20.94 -11.51 1.79
CA PHE A 237 -20.42 -11.03 0.51
C PHE A 237 -20.11 -9.52 0.49
N GLY A 238 -20.16 -8.82 1.64
CA GLY A 238 -19.78 -7.39 1.74
C GLY A 238 -20.90 -6.39 1.40
N GLY A 239 -22.12 -6.89 1.18
CA GLY A 239 -23.33 -6.10 0.90
C GLY A 239 -24.07 -5.58 2.13
N ALA A 240 -23.58 -5.81 3.36
CA ALA A 240 -24.26 -5.39 4.59
C ALA A 240 -24.56 -3.88 4.61
N GLY A 241 -23.58 -3.06 4.21
CA GLY A 241 -23.74 -1.61 4.12
C GLY A 241 -24.81 -1.18 3.11
N MET A 242 -24.92 -1.90 1.98
CA MET A 242 -25.99 -1.67 1.00
C MET A 242 -27.36 -2.02 1.60
N LEU A 243 -27.48 -3.22 2.16
CA LEU A 243 -28.75 -3.72 2.67
C LEU A 243 -29.26 -2.87 3.83
N VAL A 244 -28.43 -2.63 4.85
CA VAL A 244 -28.82 -1.90 6.06
C VAL A 244 -28.88 -0.40 5.80
N GLY A 245 -27.82 0.17 5.20
CA GLY A 245 -27.68 1.61 5.03
C GLY A 245 -28.57 2.20 3.94
N TYR A 246 -28.63 1.55 2.76
CA TYR A 246 -29.38 2.08 1.62
C TYR A 246 -30.83 1.55 1.59
N PHE A 247 -31.04 0.26 1.82
CA PHE A 247 -32.37 -0.36 1.75
C PHE A 247 -33.09 -0.49 3.11
N ALA A 248 -32.55 0.09 4.19
CA ALA A 248 -33.10 0.01 5.55
C ALA A 248 -33.37 -1.45 6.00
N GLY A 249 -32.51 -2.38 5.59
CA GLY A 249 -32.59 -3.81 5.91
C GLY A 249 -33.60 -4.60 5.09
N SER A 250 -34.22 -4.01 4.06
CA SER A 250 -35.25 -4.68 3.26
C SER A 250 -34.67 -5.40 2.04
N ILE A 251 -34.61 -6.74 2.12
CA ILE A 251 -34.25 -7.60 0.98
C ILE A 251 -35.22 -7.38 -0.18
N PHE A 252 -36.53 -7.28 0.09
CA PHE A 252 -37.54 -7.05 -0.94
C PHE A 252 -37.25 -5.76 -1.74
N LYS A 253 -36.95 -4.63 -1.07
CA LYS A 253 -36.57 -3.39 -1.77
C LYS A 253 -35.32 -3.56 -2.62
N SER A 254 -34.32 -4.30 -2.14
CA SER A 254 -33.10 -4.56 -2.92
C SER A 254 -33.37 -5.34 -4.21
N LEU A 255 -34.34 -6.26 -4.20
CA LEU A 255 -34.71 -7.06 -5.37
C LEU A 255 -35.55 -6.27 -6.37
N VAL A 256 -36.48 -5.43 -5.88
CA VAL A 256 -37.23 -4.50 -6.72
C VAL A 256 -36.28 -3.50 -7.40
N ASP A 257 -35.27 -2.98 -6.69
CA ASP A 257 -34.24 -2.11 -7.28
C ASP A 257 -33.36 -2.84 -8.31
N PHE A 258 -33.00 -4.10 -8.02
CA PHE A 258 -32.17 -4.91 -8.91
C PHE A 258 -32.90 -5.33 -10.20
N ARG A 259 -34.17 -5.76 -10.08
CA ARG A 259 -35.04 -6.16 -11.20
C ARG A 259 -36.42 -5.53 -11.03
N PRO A 260 -36.60 -4.26 -11.47
CA PRO A 260 -37.87 -3.55 -11.33
C PRO A 260 -38.97 -4.12 -12.24
N ASP A 261 -38.59 -4.75 -13.36
CA ASP A 261 -39.55 -5.32 -14.32
C ASP A 261 -40.10 -6.69 -13.88
N PHE A 262 -39.51 -7.30 -12.84
CA PHE A 262 -40.00 -8.57 -12.32
C PHE A 262 -41.05 -8.33 -11.23
N ALA A 263 -42.22 -8.98 -11.38
CA ALA A 263 -43.32 -8.88 -10.43
C ALA A 263 -43.03 -9.67 -9.14
N TRP A 264 -42.18 -9.11 -8.27
CA TRP A 264 -41.84 -9.71 -6.98
C TRP A 264 -43.06 -9.84 -6.07
N ASP A 265 -43.34 -11.05 -5.59
CA ASP A 265 -44.40 -11.28 -4.62
C ASP A 265 -43.86 -11.24 -3.18
N GLN A 266 -44.21 -10.18 -2.47
CA GLN A 266 -43.83 -10.00 -1.06
C GLN A 266 -44.39 -11.10 -0.15
N LYS A 267 -45.55 -11.70 -0.48
CA LYS A 267 -46.15 -12.77 0.32
C LYS A 267 -45.34 -14.06 0.24
N THR A 268 -44.79 -14.37 -0.93
CA THR A 268 -43.87 -15.50 -1.14
C THR A 268 -42.63 -15.40 -0.24
N PHE A 269 -42.09 -14.20 0.00
CA PHE A 269 -41.00 -14.01 0.98
C PHE A 269 -41.42 -14.36 2.41
N ALA A 270 -42.59 -13.88 2.85
CA ALA A 270 -43.11 -14.16 4.19
C ALA A 270 -43.42 -15.65 4.38
N GLN A 271 -43.99 -16.30 3.37
CA GLN A 271 -44.36 -17.71 3.40
C GLN A 271 -43.12 -18.62 3.41
N ARG A 272 -42.12 -18.35 2.56
CA ARG A 272 -40.86 -19.09 2.56
C ARG A 272 -40.07 -18.89 3.86
N ARG A 273 -40.14 -17.71 4.50
CA ARG A 273 -39.56 -17.49 5.84
C ARG A 273 -40.25 -18.37 6.89
N ARG A 274 -41.59 -18.44 6.89
CA ARG A 274 -42.37 -19.26 7.83
C ARG A 274 -42.12 -20.76 7.65
N LEU A 275 -42.16 -21.26 6.42
CA LEU A 275 -41.89 -22.67 6.12
C LEU A 275 -40.50 -23.11 6.59
N ARG A 276 -39.51 -22.22 6.54
CA ARG A 276 -38.14 -22.49 7.01
C ARG A 276 -38.00 -22.49 8.53
N GLN A 277 -38.72 -21.60 9.23
CA GLN A 277 -38.75 -21.61 10.71
C GLN A 277 -39.36 -22.91 11.27
N HIS A 278 -40.26 -23.54 10.53
CA HIS A 278 -40.85 -24.84 10.89
C HIS A 278 -40.00 -26.04 10.42
N ALA A 279 -39.11 -25.85 9.44
CA ALA A 279 -38.16 -26.89 8.98
C ALA A 279 -36.84 -26.93 9.78
N GLY A 280 -36.70 -26.10 10.82
CA GLY A 280 -35.51 -26.00 11.67
C GLY A 280 -35.17 -27.24 12.51
N ASP A 281 -35.99 -28.29 12.46
CA ASP A 281 -35.74 -29.58 13.14
C ASP A 281 -35.00 -30.61 12.26
N VAL A 282 -34.63 -30.27 11.01
CA VAL A 282 -33.81 -31.14 10.17
C VAL A 282 -32.46 -30.50 9.90
N VAL A 283 -31.44 -31.04 10.56
CA VAL A 283 -30.02 -30.72 10.42
C VAL A 283 -29.63 -30.54 8.95
N THR A 284 -29.39 -29.30 8.53
CA THR A 284 -28.58 -29.04 7.33
C THR A 284 -27.10 -29.20 7.68
N PRO A 285 -26.31 -29.96 6.91
CA PRO A 285 -24.91 -30.17 7.20
C PRO A 285 -24.16 -28.84 7.13
N SER A 286 -23.33 -28.61 8.16
CA SER A 286 -22.32 -27.55 8.22
C SER A 286 -21.50 -27.56 6.92
N ARG A 287 -21.76 -26.59 6.03
CA ARG A 287 -20.82 -26.24 4.97
C ARG A 287 -19.78 -25.32 5.60
N GLN A 288 -18.63 -25.90 5.89
CA GLN A 288 -17.41 -25.22 6.31
C GLN A 288 -17.11 -24.03 5.38
N PRO A 289 -16.48 -22.96 5.88
CA PRO A 289 -16.01 -21.87 5.04
C PRO A 289 -14.83 -22.38 4.22
N GLU A 290 -15.09 -22.83 2.99
CA GLU A 290 -14.00 -22.93 2.02
C GLU A 290 -13.47 -21.51 1.81
N THR A 291 -12.17 -21.36 2.07
CA THR A 291 -11.36 -20.21 1.72
C THR A 291 -11.80 -19.65 0.37
N PHE A 292 -11.98 -18.33 0.29
CA PHE A 292 -12.30 -17.60 -0.96
C PHE A 292 -11.45 -18.15 -2.10
N VAL A 293 -12.01 -19.09 -2.88
CA VAL A 293 -11.42 -19.50 -4.14
C VAL A 293 -11.68 -18.31 -5.05
N SER A 294 -10.59 -17.65 -5.40
CA SER A 294 -10.52 -16.58 -6.39
C SER A 294 -11.15 -17.09 -7.69
N ALA A 295 -12.46 -16.92 -7.82
CA ALA A 295 -13.14 -17.03 -9.09
C ALA A 295 -12.79 -15.74 -9.85
N THR A 296 -11.72 -15.82 -10.64
CA THR A 296 -11.45 -14.81 -11.67
C THR A 296 -12.72 -14.69 -12.51
N PRO A 297 -13.31 -13.50 -12.68
CA PRO A 297 -14.44 -13.37 -13.59
C PRO A 297 -13.92 -13.61 -15.00
N ALA A 298 -14.32 -14.74 -15.60
CA ALA A 298 -14.19 -14.94 -17.04
C ALA A 298 -15.12 -13.93 -17.72
N LEU A 299 -14.58 -12.75 -18.03
CA LEU A 299 -15.22 -11.81 -18.94
C LEU A 299 -15.35 -12.51 -20.29
N ALA A 300 -16.57 -12.94 -20.60
CA ALA A 300 -16.94 -13.45 -21.91
C ALA A 300 -16.71 -12.35 -22.95
N SER A 301 -15.62 -12.47 -23.71
CA SER A 301 -15.44 -11.80 -24.99
C SER A 301 -16.57 -12.23 -25.91
N THR A 302 -17.40 -11.28 -26.34
CA THR A 302 -18.29 -11.48 -27.49
C THR A 302 -17.69 -10.74 -28.66
N ASP A 303 -17.33 -11.52 -29.68
CA ASP A 303 -16.83 -11.10 -30.99
C ASP A 303 -17.75 -10.08 -31.66
N ALA A 304 -17.12 -9.09 -32.30
CA ALA A 304 -17.68 -8.46 -33.49
C ALA A 304 -16.56 -8.08 -34.48
N ALA A 305 -16.57 -8.81 -35.59
CA ALA A 305 -16.19 -8.41 -36.94
C ALA A 305 -14.70 -8.19 -37.29
N THR A 306 -14.13 -9.27 -37.82
CA THR A 306 -13.25 -9.33 -38.98
C THR A 306 -13.41 -8.17 -39.97
N VAL A 307 -12.36 -7.37 -40.17
CA VAL A 307 -12.05 -6.74 -41.46
C VAL A 307 -10.57 -6.97 -41.76
N LEU A 308 -10.33 -7.83 -42.75
CA LEU A 308 -9.06 -8.07 -43.39
C LEU A 308 -8.66 -6.86 -44.24
N ILE A 309 -7.50 -6.27 -43.99
CA ILE A 309 -6.70 -5.62 -45.04
C ILE A 309 -5.22 -5.96 -44.78
N ASN A 310 -4.74 -6.98 -45.47
CA ASN A 310 -3.33 -7.10 -45.87
C ASN A 310 -3.20 -6.35 -47.19
N VAL A 311 -2.20 -5.47 -47.35
CA VAL A 311 -1.37 -5.34 -48.58
C VAL A 311 -0.08 -4.57 -48.24
N GLU A 312 1.01 -5.35 -48.25
CA GLU A 312 2.35 -5.10 -48.82
C GLU A 312 3.30 -4.02 -48.30
N SER A 313 4.41 -4.55 -47.76
CA SER A 313 5.77 -4.00 -47.79
C SER A 313 6.23 -3.71 -49.22
N THR A 314 6.71 -2.48 -49.46
CA THR A 314 7.68 -2.21 -50.54
C THR A 314 8.82 -1.37 -50.02
N THR A 315 10.01 -1.96 -50.11
CA THR A 315 11.33 -1.33 -50.03
C THR A 315 11.59 -0.50 -51.28
N SER A 316 12.33 0.61 -51.12
CA SER A 316 13.38 1.16 -52.02
C SER A 316 13.28 2.67 -52.28
N GLY A 317 14.43 3.33 -52.19
CA GLY A 317 14.77 4.48 -53.05
C GLY A 317 14.94 5.85 -52.38
N GLU A 318 16.17 6.16 -51.93
CA GLU A 318 16.72 7.52 -52.10
C GLU A 318 16.73 7.90 -53.60
N PRO A 319 16.68 9.20 -53.94
CA PRO A 319 17.96 9.84 -54.27
C PRO A 319 18.11 11.29 -53.80
N ASN A 320 19.38 11.64 -53.72
CA ASN A 320 20.01 12.93 -53.48
C ASN A 320 19.88 13.87 -54.71
N LEU A 321 19.90 15.19 -54.48
CA LEU A 321 20.47 16.31 -55.27
C LEU A 321 19.56 17.58 -55.34
N THR A 322 19.96 18.59 -54.54
CA THR A 322 20.29 20.01 -54.82
C THR A 322 19.68 20.76 -56.04
N PRO A 323 19.65 22.12 -56.00
CA PRO A 323 20.85 22.96 -56.10
C PRO A 323 21.36 23.55 -54.78
#